data_AF-A0AA49FMB5-F1
#
_entry.id   AF-A0AA49FMB5-F1
#
_cell.length_a   1.000
_cell.length_b   1.000
_cell.length_c   1.000
_cell.angle_alpha   90.00
_cell.angle_beta   90.00
_cell.angle_gamma   90.00
#
_symmetry.space_group_name_H-M   'P 1'
#
loop_
_entity.id
_entity.type
_entity.pdbx_description
1 polymer ?
#
loop_
_entity_poly.entity_id
_entity_poly.type
_entity_poly.pdbx_seq_one_letter_code
_entity_poly.pdbx_strand_id
1 'polypeptide(L)'
;MRYPGHECGLCASACPISAIDTGAGVPMPGGECIGCGQCVLACPSVALQVDGFELPARGPGGTEVEIDCWRVPLAESARGALRVPCLAGIDTVWLLTLFDLAATPEERLIRLLDRGGCASCPVGAGTAKLNAALADARALLAESGVSDSVLPRLTLRPANLPLAPSIPTSAGALSVDRRGFFRGLMGGMPRDGVGIAVAGAPEEPMRHTAQPIGRERIADAVSRIAARHGREMSSEVLDRWSAPMCADCGEPFSGAASDLCPACFRKVKLQQGMAALFRPSA
;
A
#
# COMPACT_ATOMS: atom_id res chain seq x y z
N MET A 1 -4.91 -15.28 -9.46
CA MET A 1 -4.94 -16.60 -10.13
C MET A 1 -3.54 -17.20 -10.06
N ARG A 2 -3.37 -18.41 -9.50
CA ARG A 2 -2.08 -19.12 -9.47
C ARG A 2 -1.94 -19.93 -10.76
N TYR A 3 -0.88 -19.71 -11.54
CA TYR A 3 -0.53 -20.64 -12.60
C TYR A 3 -0.04 -21.96 -11.96
N PRO A 4 -0.63 -23.12 -12.29
CA PRO A 4 -0.13 -24.40 -11.80
C PRO A 4 1.36 -24.57 -12.17
N GLY A 5 2.22 -24.76 -11.17
CA GLY A 5 3.66 -25.01 -11.34
C GLY A 5 4.62 -23.82 -11.20
N HIS A 6 4.19 -22.68 -10.63
CA HIS A 6 5.07 -21.51 -10.44
C HIS A 6 4.98 -20.88 -9.04
N GLU A 7 6.13 -20.57 -8.46
CA GLU A 7 6.27 -19.86 -7.17
C GLU A 7 6.78 -18.44 -7.44
N CYS A 8 5.88 -17.46 -7.56
CA CYS A 8 6.22 -16.05 -7.87
C CYS A 8 7.14 -15.42 -6.81
N GLY A 9 6.93 -15.69 -5.51
CA GLY A 9 7.85 -15.29 -4.44
C GLY A 9 8.03 -13.79 -4.18
N LEU A 10 7.51 -12.90 -5.03
CA LEU A 10 7.75 -11.44 -4.96
C LEU A 10 7.36 -10.82 -3.61
N CYS A 11 6.29 -11.30 -2.98
CA CYS A 11 5.87 -10.85 -1.66
C CYS A 11 6.91 -11.19 -0.56
N ALA A 12 7.51 -12.38 -0.62
CA ALA A 12 8.58 -12.79 0.30
C ALA A 12 9.84 -11.93 0.10
N SER A 13 10.26 -11.75 -1.16
CA SER A 13 11.39 -10.87 -1.51
C SER A 13 11.17 -9.40 -1.10
N ALA A 14 9.92 -8.94 -1.13
CA ALA A 14 9.56 -7.59 -0.74
C ALA A 14 9.41 -7.40 0.77
N CYS A 15 9.36 -8.48 1.56
CA CYS A 15 9.18 -8.42 3.00
C CYS A 15 10.49 -8.00 3.69
N PRO A 16 10.56 -6.85 4.37
CA PRO A 16 11.82 -6.34 4.94
C PRO A 16 12.31 -7.14 6.15
N ILE A 17 11.44 -7.99 6.71
CA ILE A 17 11.70 -8.81 7.90
C ILE A 17 11.51 -10.31 7.61
N SER A 18 11.42 -10.70 6.34
CA SER A 18 11.29 -12.10 5.92
C SER A 18 10.13 -12.87 6.58
N ALA A 19 9.03 -12.19 6.92
CA ALA A 19 7.89 -12.77 7.62
C ALA A 19 6.92 -13.56 6.71
N ILE A 20 7.19 -13.71 5.41
CA ILE A 20 6.28 -14.39 4.47
C ILE A 20 6.90 -15.71 4.04
N ASP A 21 6.21 -16.80 4.33
CA ASP A 21 6.54 -18.13 3.83
C ASP A 21 5.72 -18.45 2.56
N THR A 22 6.39 -18.93 1.51
CA THR A 22 5.77 -19.30 0.23
C THR A 22 5.67 -20.81 0.00
N GLY A 23 6.19 -21.65 0.91
CA GLY A 23 6.35 -23.10 0.73
C GLY A 23 5.07 -23.94 0.79
N ALA A 24 4.00 -23.45 1.42
CA ALA A 24 2.75 -24.23 1.63
C ALA A 24 1.57 -23.82 0.72
N GLY A 25 1.78 -22.88 -0.20
CA GLY A 25 0.82 -22.55 -1.23
C GLY A 25 0.06 -21.23 -1.06
N VAL A 26 -0.27 -20.77 0.14
CA VAL A 26 -0.77 -19.40 0.33
C VAL A 26 0.31 -18.61 1.06
N PRO A 27 0.80 -17.48 0.53
CA PRO A 27 1.74 -16.65 1.27
C PRO A 27 1.06 -16.19 2.56
N MET A 28 1.53 -16.70 3.69
CA MET A 28 0.98 -16.36 5.01
C MET A 28 2.00 -15.54 5.78
N PRO A 29 1.59 -14.43 6.41
CA PRO A 29 2.43 -13.76 7.38
C PRO A 29 2.65 -14.71 8.57
N GLY A 30 3.91 -15.01 8.89
CA GLY A 30 4.29 -15.59 10.16
C GLY A 30 4.04 -14.62 11.32
N GLY A 31 4.30 -15.07 12.55
CA GLY A 31 4.05 -14.29 13.78
C GLY A 31 4.83 -12.97 13.93
N GLU A 32 5.74 -12.67 13.00
CA GLU A 32 6.60 -11.49 13.04
C GLU A 32 6.13 -10.35 12.11
N CYS A 33 5.03 -10.51 11.37
CA CYS A 33 4.54 -9.49 10.44
C CYS A 33 4.29 -8.13 11.12
N ILE A 34 4.97 -7.09 10.63
CA ILE A 34 4.82 -5.72 11.11
C ILE A 34 3.78 -4.91 10.33
N GLY A 35 3.01 -5.50 9.43
CA GLY A 35 1.91 -4.79 8.74
C GLY A 35 2.35 -3.61 7.86
N CYS A 36 3.58 -3.61 7.31
CA CYS A 36 4.09 -2.47 6.55
C CYS A 36 3.49 -2.30 5.14
N GLY A 37 2.79 -3.31 4.63
CA GLY A 37 2.12 -3.26 3.31
C GLY A 37 3.03 -3.51 2.10
N GLN A 38 4.35 -3.61 2.23
CA GLN A 38 5.24 -3.76 1.07
C GLN A 38 5.00 -5.03 0.23
N CYS A 39 4.56 -6.12 0.86
CA CYS A 39 4.21 -7.36 0.16
C CYS A 39 2.96 -7.20 -0.71
N VAL A 40 2.03 -6.35 -0.28
CA VAL A 40 0.81 -6.02 -1.03
C VAL A 40 1.18 -5.24 -2.29
N LEU A 41 2.05 -4.23 -2.16
CA LEU A 41 2.54 -3.45 -3.30
C LEU A 41 3.33 -4.29 -4.31
N ALA A 42 4.05 -5.30 -3.85
CA ALA A 42 4.84 -6.18 -4.71
C ALA A 42 4.02 -7.28 -5.39
N CYS A 43 2.73 -7.43 -5.06
CA CYS A 43 1.90 -8.52 -5.58
C CYS A 43 1.20 -8.09 -6.88
N PRO A 44 1.66 -8.55 -8.07
CA PRO A 44 1.04 -8.15 -9.34
C PRO A 44 -0.40 -8.68 -9.50
N SER A 45 -0.76 -9.72 -8.73
CA SER A 45 -2.10 -10.32 -8.77
C SER A 45 -3.06 -9.78 -7.71
N VAL A 46 -2.61 -8.80 -6.89
CA VAL A 46 -3.41 -8.18 -5.83
C VAL A 46 -4.02 -9.22 -4.87
N ALA A 47 -3.27 -10.28 -4.59
CA ALA A 47 -3.73 -11.41 -3.77
C ALA A 47 -3.63 -11.15 -2.25
N LEU A 48 -2.95 -10.07 -1.85
CA LEU A 48 -2.67 -9.73 -0.46
C LEU A 48 -3.34 -8.41 -0.08
N GLN A 49 -3.71 -8.27 1.19
CA GLN A 49 -4.26 -7.04 1.76
C GLN A 49 -3.65 -6.75 3.12
N VAL A 50 -3.50 -5.47 3.44
CA VAL A 50 -3.15 -4.96 4.77
C VAL A 50 -4.09 -3.80 5.06
N ASP A 51 -4.79 -3.87 6.19
CA ASP A 51 -5.70 -2.81 6.62
C ASP A 51 -4.95 -1.54 7.04
N GLY A 52 -5.62 -0.39 6.97
CA GLY A 52 -5.10 0.90 7.42
C GLY A 52 -4.58 1.80 6.31
N PHE A 53 -4.62 1.34 5.06
CA PHE A 53 -4.32 2.12 3.87
C PHE A 53 -5.57 2.66 3.19
N GLU A 54 -6.74 2.53 3.82
CA GLU A 54 -7.99 3.03 3.26
C GLU A 54 -8.00 4.55 3.23
N LEU A 55 -8.35 5.11 2.08
CA LEU A 55 -8.58 6.55 1.94
C LEU A 55 -9.98 6.91 2.48
N PRO A 56 -10.13 8.09 3.11
CA PRO A 56 -11.44 8.53 3.59
C PRO A 56 -12.39 8.80 2.41
N ALA A 57 -13.69 8.59 2.65
CA ALA A 57 -14.74 8.82 1.64
C ALA A 57 -14.85 10.28 1.16
N ARG A 58 -14.34 11.22 1.97
CA ARG A 58 -14.19 12.63 1.62
C ARG A 58 -12.76 13.04 1.91
N GLY A 59 -12.20 13.88 1.06
CA GLY A 59 -10.87 14.43 1.28
C GLY A 59 -10.77 15.09 2.67
N PRO A 60 -9.62 14.96 3.35
CA PRO A 60 -9.35 15.67 4.60
C PRO A 60 -9.54 17.18 4.40
N GLY A 61 -9.91 17.94 5.44
CA GLY A 61 -10.09 19.41 5.40
C GLY A 61 -8.77 20.19 5.52
N GLY A 62 -8.78 21.51 5.22
CA GLY A 62 -7.60 22.39 5.34
C GLY A 62 -6.75 22.53 4.07
N THR A 63 -5.75 23.40 4.09
CA THR A 63 -4.87 23.66 2.92
C THR A 63 -3.71 22.66 2.79
N GLU A 64 -3.41 21.93 3.86
CA GLU A 64 -2.39 20.88 3.88
C GLU A 64 -2.98 19.56 4.37
N VAL A 65 -2.53 18.47 3.76
CA VAL A 65 -2.85 17.10 4.17
C VAL A 65 -1.57 16.46 4.69
N GLU A 66 -1.47 16.33 6.00
CA GLU A 66 -0.35 15.63 6.64
C GLU A 66 -0.64 14.15 6.78
N ILE A 67 0.39 13.33 6.55
CA ILE A 67 0.33 11.88 6.64
C ILE A 67 1.46 11.38 7.55
N ASP A 68 1.08 10.68 8.63
CA ASP A 68 1.99 10.03 9.57
C ASP A 68 1.89 8.50 9.47
N CYS A 69 2.92 7.78 9.93
CA CYS A 69 2.80 6.34 10.16
C CYS A 69 2.26 6.02 11.56
N TRP A 70 1.72 4.82 11.75
CA TRP A 70 1.14 4.41 13.04
C TRP A 70 2.16 4.26 14.17
N ARG A 71 3.46 4.17 13.85
CA ARG A 71 4.53 4.21 14.87
C ARG A 71 4.66 5.57 15.53
N VAL A 72 4.25 6.65 14.88
CA VAL A 72 4.28 8.01 15.45
C VAL A 72 3.22 8.10 16.54
N PRO A 73 3.54 8.51 17.78
CA PRO A 73 2.53 8.70 18.83
C PRO A 73 1.41 9.63 18.36
N LEU A 74 0.15 9.33 18.69
CA LEU A 74 -0.99 10.13 18.22
C LEU A 74 -0.87 11.61 18.65
N ALA A 75 -0.25 11.89 19.79
CA ALA A 75 0.00 13.25 20.29
C ALA A 75 0.96 14.07 19.39
N GLU A 76 1.76 13.43 18.54
CA GLU A 76 2.69 14.08 17.59
C GLU A 76 2.04 14.35 16.22
N SER A 77 0.91 13.70 15.94
CA SER A 77 0.18 13.88 14.68
C SER A 77 -0.74 15.10 14.77
N ALA A 78 -0.74 15.92 13.72
CA ALA A 78 -1.66 17.05 13.62
C ALA A 78 -3.13 16.57 13.65
N ARG A 79 -4.02 17.41 14.17
CA ARG A 79 -5.46 17.09 14.18
C ARG A 79 -5.95 16.96 12.73
N GLY A 80 -6.48 15.79 12.39
CA GLY A 80 -6.95 15.50 11.03
C GLY A 80 -5.87 14.98 10.08
N ALA A 81 -4.63 14.77 10.54
CA ALA A 81 -3.63 14.04 9.77
C ALA A 81 -4.14 12.64 9.44
N LEU A 82 -3.89 12.21 8.20
CA LEU A 82 -4.10 10.82 7.81
C LEU A 82 -3.00 9.98 8.45
N ARG A 83 -3.37 8.78 8.90
CA ARG A 83 -2.42 7.88 9.55
C ARG A 83 -2.51 6.51 8.90
N VAL A 84 -1.38 6.03 8.39
CA VAL A 84 -1.26 4.71 7.73
C VAL A 84 -0.33 3.79 8.52
N PRO A 85 -0.39 2.45 8.35
CA PRO A 85 0.54 1.54 9.00
C PRO A 85 2.00 1.95 8.78
N CYS A 86 2.36 2.21 7.52
CA CYS A 86 3.70 2.61 7.12
C CYS A 86 3.67 3.54 5.90
N LEU A 87 4.47 4.61 5.90
CA LEU A 87 4.61 5.44 4.71
C LEU A 87 5.18 4.66 3.51
N ALA A 88 5.98 3.62 3.77
CA ALA A 88 6.52 2.75 2.73
C ALA A 88 5.50 1.80 2.09
N GLY A 89 4.29 1.73 2.62
CA GLY A 89 3.15 1.03 2.01
C GLY A 89 2.28 1.97 1.15
N ILE A 90 2.64 3.24 1.02
CA ILE A 90 2.00 4.19 0.10
C ILE A 90 2.67 4.06 -1.27
N ASP A 91 1.88 3.86 -2.31
CA ASP A 91 2.32 3.81 -3.70
C ASP A 91 1.83 5.01 -4.53
N THR A 92 2.21 5.03 -5.81
CA THR A 92 1.82 6.06 -6.78
C THR A 92 0.32 6.19 -6.88
N VAL A 93 -0.43 5.08 -6.87
CA VAL A 93 -1.88 5.09 -7.05
C VAL A 93 -2.59 5.68 -5.84
N TRP A 94 -2.13 5.33 -4.65
CA TRP A 94 -2.62 5.88 -3.39
C TRP A 94 -2.43 7.40 -3.34
N LEU A 95 -1.25 7.89 -3.74
CA LEU A 95 -0.95 9.33 -3.79
C LEU A 95 -1.84 10.08 -4.80
N LEU A 96 -1.99 9.55 -6.02
CA LEU A 96 -2.84 10.15 -7.04
C LEU A 96 -4.32 10.14 -6.63
N THR A 97 -4.78 9.05 -6.01
CA THR A 97 -6.15 8.94 -5.53
C THR A 97 -6.41 9.93 -4.39
N LEU A 98 -5.49 10.04 -3.44
CA LEU A 98 -5.61 11.06 -2.39
C LEU A 98 -5.62 12.46 -2.98
N PHE A 99 -4.74 12.76 -3.94
CA PHE A 99 -4.71 14.06 -4.61
C PHE A 99 -6.04 14.35 -5.31
N ASP A 100 -6.60 13.38 -6.02
CA ASP A 100 -7.90 13.51 -6.68
C ASP A 100 -9.05 13.74 -5.69
N LEU A 101 -9.05 13.04 -4.55
CA LEU A 101 -10.03 13.19 -3.46
C LEU A 101 -9.89 14.49 -2.67
N ALA A 102 -8.65 14.99 -2.53
CA ALA A 102 -8.34 16.23 -1.84
C ALA A 102 -8.55 17.46 -2.73
N ALA A 103 -8.87 17.27 -4.01
CA ALA A 103 -9.05 18.34 -4.95
C ALA A 103 -10.16 19.30 -4.51
N THR A 104 -9.77 20.54 -4.29
CA THR A 104 -10.64 21.69 -4.07
C THR A 104 -10.30 22.80 -5.06
N PRO A 105 -11.11 23.86 -5.18
CA PRO A 105 -10.76 25.02 -6.01
C PRO A 105 -9.38 25.61 -5.67
N GLU A 106 -8.96 25.47 -4.41
CA GLU A 106 -7.60 25.70 -3.96
C GLU A 106 -6.89 24.34 -3.85
N GLU A 107 -5.85 24.11 -4.65
CA GLU A 107 -5.05 22.89 -4.56
C GLU A 107 -4.40 22.76 -3.17
N ARG A 108 -4.30 21.54 -2.66
CA ARG A 108 -3.79 21.27 -1.32
C ARG A 108 -2.43 20.59 -1.36
N LEU A 109 -1.58 20.96 -0.43
CA LEU A 109 -0.27 20.33 -0.31
C LEU A 109 -0.35 19.03 0.50
N ILE A 110 0.05 17.91 -0.11
CA ILE A 110 0.17 16.62 0.57
C ILE A 110 1.59 16.47 1.14
N ARG A 111 1.71 16.31 2.46
CA ARG A 111 2.98 16.08 3.17
C ARG A 111 2.99 14.73 3.84
N LEU A 112 3.94 13.89 3.45
CA LEU A 112 4.29 12.69 4.18
C LEU A 112 5.39 13.07 5.18
N LEU A 113 5.22 12.72 6.45
CA LEU A 113 6.11 13.18 7.51
C LEU A 113 7.09 12.08 7.93
N ASP A 114 8.37 12.27 7.63
CA ASP A 114 9.43 11.52 8.30
C ASP A 114 9.64 12.14 9.68
N ARG A 115 9.25 11.39 10.72
CA ARG A 115 9.41 11.81 12.11
C ARG A 115 10.79 11.52 12.69
N GLY A 116 11.79 11.27 11.85
CA GLY A 116 13.18 11.01 12.21
C GLY A 116 13.47 9.54 12.52
N GLY A 117 12.53 8.64 12.24
CA GLY A 117 12.66 7.21 12.55
C GLY A 117 12.72 6.31 11.32
N CYS A 118 12.56 6.84 10.10
CA CYS A 118 12.54 6.01 8.89
C CYS A 118 13.91 5.40 8.57
N ALA A 119 15.01 6.14 8.80
CA ALA A 119 16.37 5.69 8.50
C ALA A 119 16.82 4.47 9.34
N SER A 120 16.27 4.30 10.54
CA SER A 120 16.56 3.19 11.46
C SER A 120 15.36 2.25 11.65
N CYS A 121 14.35 2.36 10.79
CA CYS A 121 13.12 1.58 10.89
C CYS A 121 13.35 0.11 10.53
N PRO A 122 12.71 -0.86 11.22
CA PRO A 122 12.73 -2.28 10.82
C PRO A 122 12.18 -2.55 9.41
N VAL A 123 11.43 -1.62 8.83
CA VAL A 123 10.97 -1.68 7.43
C VAL A 123 12.13 -1.55 6.42
N GLY A 124 13.32 -1.13 6.86
CA GLY A 124 14.52 -1.07 6.02
C GLY A 124 14.39 -0.08 4.86
N ALA A 125 14.55 -0.56 3.61
CA ALA A 125 14.50 0.22 2.37
C ALA A 125 13.14 0.91 2.07
N GLY A 126 12.23 1.00 3.04
CA GLY A 126 10.92 1.60 2.89
C GLY A 126 10.95 3.06 2.41
N THR A 127 11.95 3.84 2.82
CA THR A 127 12.12 5.21 2.32
C THR A 127 12.43 5.25 0.82
N ALA A 128 13.18 4.27 0.29
CA ALA A 128 13.48 4.21 -1.14
C ALA A 128 12.23 3.89 -1.97
N LYS A 129 11.40 2.93 -1.53
CA LYS A 129 10.12 2.61 -2.18
C LYS A 129 9.17 3.80 -2.17
N LEU A 130 9.05 4.48 -1.03
CA LEU A 130 8.23 5.69 -0.91
C LEU A 130 8.74 6.81 -1.82
N ASN A 131 10.05 7.03 -1.88
CA ASN A 131 10.64 8.06 -2.73
C ASN A 131 10.39 7.79 -4.21
N ALA A 132 10.43 6.52 -4.65
CA ALA A 132 10.05 6.14 -6.01
C ALA A 132 8.58 6.46 -6.31
N ALA A 133 7.67 6.07 -5.41
CA ALA A 133 6.24 6.40 -5.54
C ALA A 133 5.98 7.91 -5.59
N LEU A 134 6.67 8.69 -4.74
CA LEU A 134 6.62 10.15 -4.77
C LEU A 134 7.14 10.72 -6.10
N ALA A 135 8.27 10.21 -6.60
CA ALA A 135 8.83 10.67 -7.87
C ALA A 135 7.86 10.43 -9.03
N ASP A 136 7.28 9.24 -9.12
CA ASP A 136 6.29 8.88 -10.13
C ASP A 136 5.03 9.75 -10.04
N ALA A 137 4.45 9.88 -8.84
CA ALA A 137 3.25 10.68 -8.64
C ALA A 137 3.51 12.16 -8.96
N ARG A 138 4.66 12.71 -8.53
CA ARG A 138 5.04 14.10 -8.81
C ARG A 138 5.21 14.35 -10.32
N ALA A 139 5.84 13.43 -11.04
CA ALA A 139 6.01 13.54 -12.49
C ALA A 139 4.64 13.57 -13.19
N LEU A 140 3.75 12.63 -12.86
CA LEU A 140 2.41 12.55 -13.42
C LEU A 140 1.57 13.80 -13.13
N LEU A 141 1.62 14.31 -11.90
CA LEU A 141 0.90 15.52 -11.51
C LEU A 141 1.46 16.78 -12.21
N ALA A 142 2.79 16.90 -12.30
CA ALA A 142 3.43 18.03 -13.00
C ALA A 142 3.08 18.06 -14.50
N GLU A 143 3.09 16.89 -15.16
CA GLU A 143 2.64 16.74 -16.55
C GLU A 143 1.15 17.11 -16.69
N SER A 144 0.32 16.73 -15.71
CA SER A 144 -1.10 17.11 -15.60
C SER A 144 -1.33 18.61 -15.37
N GLY A 145 -0.29 19.41 -15.16
CA GLY A 145 -0.39 20.87 -14.98
C GLY A 145 -0.55 21.35 -13.55
N VAL A 146 -0.40 20.44 -12.58
CA VAL A 146 -0.39 20.77 -11.14
C VAL A 146 0.85 21.60 -10.81
N SER A 147 0.68 22.62 -9.98
CA SER A 147 1.79 23.47 -9.51
C SER A 147 2.79 22.69 -8.65
N ASP A 148 4.09 22.92 -8.81
CA ASP A 148 5.12 22.31 -7.93
C ASP A 148 4.89 22.62 -6.43
N SER A 149 4.25 23.77 -6.16
CA SER A 149 3.95 24.22 -4.79
C SER A 149 3.02 23.29 -4.01
N VAL A 150 2.20 22.49 -4.68
CA VAL A 150 1.22 21.57 -4.05
C VAL A 150 1.53 20.09 -4.33
N LEU A 151 2.62 19.80 -5.05
CA LEU A 151 3.04 18.43 -5.30
C LEU A 151 3.38 17.67 -4.00
N PRO A 152 3.01 16.38 -3.92
CA PRO A 152 3.27 15.57 -2.73
C PRO A 152 4.77 15.49 -2.44
N ARG A 153 5.13 15.53 -1.16
CA ARG A 153 6.53 15.48 -0.75
C ARG A 153 6.73 14.81 0.61
N LEU A 154 7.89 14.16 0.77
CA LEU A 154 8.39 13.73 2.06
C LEU A 154 9.02 14.94 2.78
N THR A 155 8.62 15.18 4.02
CA THR A 155 9.14 16.26 4.86
C THR A 155 9.72 15.67 6.13
N LEU A 156 11.00 15.95 6.42
CA LEU A 156 11.60 15.62 7.71
C LEU A 156 11.10 16.60 8.77
N ARG A 157 10.37 16.09 9.76
CA ARG A 157 9.92 16.83 10.93
C ARG A 157 10.03 15.91 12.15
N PRO A 158 11.20 15.88 12.83
CA PRO A 158 11.44 14.96 13.93
C PRO A 158 10.34 15.01 14.99
N ALA A 159 9.92 13.85 15.48
CA ALA A 159 9.03 13.78 16.65
C ALA A 159 9.80 14.10 17.94
N ASN A 160 9.12 14.65 18.94
CA ASN A 160 9.68 14.87 20.26
C ASN A 160 9.55 13.63 21.15
N LEU A 161 8.52 12.82 20.90
CA LEU A 161 8.26 11.54 21.53
C LEU A 161 8.84 10.37 20.71
N PRO A 162 9.32 9.31 21.36
CA PRO A 162 9.84 8.14 20.67
C PRO A 162 8.73 7.45 19.86
N LEU A 163 9.09 7.03 18.64
CA LEU A 163 8.22 6.18 17.83
C LEU A 163 8.06 4.80 18.48
N ALA A 164 6.89 4.19 18.32
CA ALA A 164 6.64 2.83 18.76
C ALA A 164 7.65 1.86 18.10
N PRO A 165 8.10 0.82 18.83
CA PRO A 165 9.10 -0.12 18.32
C PRO A 165 8.58 -0.96 17.15
N SER A 166 7.27 -1.23 17.12
CA SER A 166 6.57 -1.93 16.03
C SER A 166 5.37 -1.10 15.56
N ILE A 167 4.83 -1.46 14.39
CA ILE A 167 3.59 -0.87 13.88
C ILE A 167 2.43 -1.46 14.70
N PRO A 168 1.63 -0.63 15.40
CA PRO A 168 0.46 -1.12 16.12
C PRO A 168 -0.55 -1.73 15.14
N THR A 169 -1.28 -2.78 15.56
CA THR A 169 -2.44 -3.27 14.79
C THR A 169 -3.53 -2.20 14.74
N SER A 170 -4.37 -2.21 13.70
CA SER A 170 -5.49 -1.27 13.49
C SER A 170 -6.41 -1.11 14.72
N ALA A 171 -6.56 -2.15 15.55
CA ALA A 171 -7.30 -2.12 16.82
C ALA A 171 -6.70 -1.16 17.88
N GLY A 172 -5.42 -0.79 17.77
CA GLY A 172 -4.77 0.25 18.57
C GLY A 172 -4.73 1.63 17.90
N ALA A 173 -5.23 1.75 16.66
CA ALA A 173 -5.20 2.96 15.85
C ALA A 173 -6.52 3.75 15.85
N LEU A 174 -7.57 3.31 16.57
CA LEU A 174 -8.85 4.01 16.62
C LEU A 174 -9.35 4.33 18.04
N SER A 175 -9.59 5.63 18.20
CA SER A 175 -10.75 6.26 18.84
C SER A 175 -11.54 5.42 19.84
N VAL A 176 -11.57 5.93 21.07
CA VAL A 176 -12.61 5.58 22.05
C VAL A 176 -13.99 5.75 21.38
N ASP A 177 -14.69 4.64 21.10
CA ASP A 177 -16.11 4.68 20.71
C ASP A 177 -16.88 5.47 21.79
N ARG A 178 -17.93 6.19 21.41
CA ARG A 178 -18.80 6.92 22.35
C ARG A 178 -19.26 6.02 23.49
N ARG A 179 -19.47 4.72 23.23
CA ARG A 179 -19.80 3.71 24.26
C ARG A 179 -18.65 3.35 25.19
N GLY A 180 -17.39 3.44 24.74
CA GLY A 180 -16.20 3.29 25.58
C GLY A 180 -15.99 4.48 26.52
N PHE A 181 -16.35 5.69 26.08
CA PHE A 181 -16.29 6.89 26.90
C PHE A 181 -17.27 6.85 28.08
N PHE A 182 -18.52 6.40 27.87
CA PHE A 182 -19.51 6.26 28.95
C PHE A 182 -19.16 5.16 29.96
N ARG A 183 -18.45 4.10 29.54
CA ARG A 183 -18.02 3.02 30.44
C ARG A 183 -16.85 3.44 31.34
N GLY A 184 -16.02 4.39 30.91
CA GLY A 184 -14.95 4.97 31.73
C GLY A 184 -15.43 5.98 32.78
N LEU A 185 -16.65 6.53 32.61
CA LEU A 185 -17.25 7.52 33.51
C LEU A 185 -18.11 6.90 34.63
N MET A 186 -18.50 5.62 34.50
CA MET A 186 -19.18 4.87 35.57
C MET A 186 -18.26 3.78 36.13
N GLY A 187 -17.47 4.17 37.14
CA GLY A 187 -16.94 3.34 38.23
C GLY A 187 -16.56 1.89 37.94
N GLY A 188 -15.27 1.64 37.73
CA GLY A 188 -14.68 0.31 37.84
C GLY A 188 -13.18 0.32 37.57
N MET A 189 -12.37 0.12 38.61
CA MET A 189 -10.90 0.00 38.54
C MET A 189 -10.44 -1.09 37.54
N PRO A 190 -9.30 -0.94 36.85
CA PRO A 190 -8.77 -1.98 35.99
C PRO A 190 -8.18 -3.11 36.85
N ARG A 191 -8.59 -4.35 36.56
CA ARG A 191 -7.84 -5.54 36.96
C ARG A 191 -6.93 -5.93 35.80
N ASP A 192 -5.65 -6.05 36.10
CA ASP A 192 -4.65 -6.69 35.26
C ASP A 192 -5.12 -8.08 34.82
N GLY A 193 -4.99 -8.37 33.52
CA GLY A 193 -5.37 -9.66 32.96
C GLY A 193 -5.35 -9.65 31.44
N VAL A 194 -4.19 -10.02 30.88
CA VAL A 194 -4.06 -10.45 29.48
C VAL A 194 -4.98 -11.64 29.25
N GLY A 195 -6.04 -11.46 28.46
CA GLY A 195 -6.94 -12.51 28.03
C GLY A 195 -6.95 -12.60 26.51
N ILE A 196 -6.24 -13.57 25.94
CA ILE A 196 -6.37 -13.96 24.54
C ILE A 196 -7.70 -14.71 24.41
N ALA A 197 -8.69 -14.09 23.79
CA ALA A 197 -9.90 -14.78 23.37
C ALA A 197 -9.67 -15.36 21.96
N VAL A 198 -9.39 -16.66 21.89
CA VAL A 198 -9.53 -17.43 20.65
C VAL A 198 -11.01 -17.76 20.52
N ALA A 199 -11.73 -17.01 19.69
CA ALA A 199 -13.08 -17.36 19.28
C ALA A 199 -13.07 -17.56 17.77
N GLY A 200 -13.14 -18.83 17.36
CA GLY A 200 -13.37 -19.21 15.98
C GLY A 200 -14.71 -18.65 15.52
N ALA A 201 -14.66 -17.78 14.51
CA ALA A 201 -15.79 -17.44 13.68
C ALA A 201 -15.64 -18.18 12.34
N PRO A 202 -16.73 -18.67 11.73
CA PRO A 202 -16.66 -19.29 10.42
C PRO A 202 -16.10 -18.29 9.40
N GLU A 203 -15.19 -18.76 8.56
CA GLU A 203 -14.60 -18.00 7.44
C GLU A 203 -15.70 -17.58 6.47
N GLU A 204 -16.36 -16.45 6.74
CA GLU A 204 -17.08 -15.73 5.71
C GLU A 204 -16.04 -15.21 4.71
N PRO A 205 -16.22 -15.43 3.39
CA PRO A 205 -15.28 -14.94 2.40
C PRO A 205 -15.17 -13.42 2.53
N MET A 206 -13.96 -12.98 2.90
CA MET A 206 -13.56 -11.60 3.07
C MET A 206 -14.16 -10.75 1.93
N ARG A 207 -15.07 -9.84 2.29
CA ARG A 207 -15.54 -8.82 1.36
C ARG A 207 -14.36 -7.93 0.99
N HIS A 208 -13.99 -7.95 -0.28
CA HIS A 208 -12.94 -7.11 -0.88
C HIS A 208 -13.31 -5.62 -0.81
N THR A 209 -13.19 -5.00 0.36
CA THR A 209 -13.44 -3.56 0.51
C THR A 209 -12.20 -2.87 1.05
N ALA A 210 -11.15 -2.86 0.22
CA ALA A 210 -10.18 -1.79 0.00
C ALA A 210 -8.95 -2.40 -0.68
N GLN A 211 -9.08 -2.69 -1.98
CA GLN A 211 -7.91 -3.07 -2.77
C GLN A 211 -6.90 -1.92 -2.79
N PRO A 212 -5.59 -2.20 -2.77
CA PRO A 212 -4.63 -1.30 -3.39
C PRO A 212 -5.06 -1.17 -4.84
N ILE A 213 -5.33 0.06 -5.22
CA ILE A 213 -5.93 0.43 -6.47
C ILE A 213 -4.92 0.05 -7.58
N GLY A 214 -5.29 -0.86 -8.49
CA GLY A 214 -4.36 -1.34 -9.51
C GLY A 214 -3.86 -0.23 -10.45
N ARG A 215 -2.69 -0.44 -11.05
CA ARG A 215 -2.02 0.52 -11.96
C ARG A 215 -2.92 0.98 -13.11
N GLU A 216 -3.88 0.15 -13.53
CA GLU A 216 -4.88 0.49 -14.53
C GLU A 216 -5.67 1.76 -14.19
N ARG A 217 -5.84 2.10 -12.90
CA ARG A 217 -6.54 3.33 -12.49
C ARG A 217 -5.67 4.58 -12.53
N ILE A 218 -4.36 4.45 -12.74
CA ILE A 218 -3.46 5.60 -12.86
C ILE A 218 -3.86 6.42 -14.07
N ALA A 219 -4.06 5.77 -15.23
CA ALA A 219 -4.48 6.43 -16.46
C ALA A 219 -5.77 7.25 -16.28
N ASP A 220 -6.77 6.66 -15.62
CA ASP A 220 -8.03 7.34 -15.32
C ASP A 220 -7.84 8.51 -14.36
N ALA A 221 -7.06 8.33 -13.29
CA ALA A 221 -6.80 9.36 -12.29
C ALA A 221 -6.08 10.56 -12.91
N VAL A 222 -4.99 10.33 -13.65
CA VAL A 222 -4.20 11.40 -14.26
C VAL A 222 -4.98 12.10 -15.37
N SER A 223 -5.83 11.38 -16.12
CA SER A 223 -6.71 12.01 -17.12
C SER A 223 -7.71 12.96 -16.46
N ARG A 224 -8.36 12.55 -15.36
CA ARG A 224 -9.27 13.43 -14.61
C ARG A 224 -8.55 14.64 -14.02
N ILE A 225 -7.36 14.44 -13.46
CA ILE A 225 -6.55 15.53 -12.91
C ILE A 225 -6.18 16.51 -14.02
N ALA A 226 -5.59 16.03 -15.13
CA ALA A 226 -5.20 16.87 -16.26
C ALA A 226 -6.38 17.70 -16.81
N ALA A 227 -7.54 17.08 -16.99
CA ALA A 227 -8.74 17.76 -17.48
C ALA A 227 -9.15 18.93 -16.57
N ARG A 228 -9.05 18.81 -15.24
CA ARG A 228 -9.32 19.93 -14.31
C ARG A 228 -8.36 21.10 -14.46
N HIS A 229 -7.13 20.84 -14.91
CA HIS A 229 -6.13 21.87 -15.17
C HIS A 229 -6.16 22.37 -16.63
N GLY A 230 -7.21 22.03 -17.39
CA GLY A 230 -7.34 22.42 -18.79
C GLY A 230 -6.26 21.79 -19.69
N ARG A 231 -5.69 20.65 -19.27
CA ARG A 231 -4.70 19.90 -20.03
C ARG A 231 -5.26 18.56 -20.49
N GLU A 232 -4.60 18.00 -21.49
CA GLU A 232 -4.81 16.64 -21.96
C GLU A 232 -3.53 15.84 -21.70
N MET A 233 -3.68 14.62 -21.17
CA MET A 233 -2.55 13.74 -20.90
C MET A 233 -2.05 13.12 -22.21
N SER A 234 -0.73 13.00 -22.38
CA SER A 234 -0.18 12.38 -23.58
C SER A 234 -0.48 10.88 -23.63
N SER A 235 -0.70 10.37 -24.84
CA SER A 235 -0.95 8.93 -25.05
C SER A 235 0.22 8.07 -24.58
N GLU A 236 1.46 8.54 -24.75
CA GLU A 236 2.66 7.84 -24.28
C GLU A 236 2.64 7.59 -22.77
N VAL A 237 2.20 8.58 -21.99
CA VAL A 237 2.09 8.45 -20.53
C VAL A 237 0.97 7.49 -20.16
N LEU A 238 -0.19 7.61 -20.81
CA LEU A 238 -1.32 6.71 -20.59
C LEU A 238 -0.96 5.26 -20.94
N ASP A 239 -0.26 5.02 -22.05
CA ASP A 239 0.18 3.70 -22.50
C ASP A 239 1.19 3.09 -21.51
N ARG A 240 2.18 3.88 -21.05
CA ARG A 240 3.17 3.44 -20.06
C ARG A 240 2.54 2.97 -18.75
N TRP A 241 1.48 3.64 -18.30
CA TRP A 241 0.85 3.36 -17.01
C TRP A 241 -0.34 2.39 -17.11
N SER A 242 -0.89 2.18 -18.31
CA SER A 242 -1.93 1.17 -18.59
C SER A 242 -1.37 -0.19 -19.02
N ALA A 243 -0.07 -0.30 -19.30
CA ALA A 243 0.57 -1.57 -19.66
C ALA A 243 0.39 -2.64 -18.57
N PRO A 244 -0.03 -3.88 -18.93
CA PRO A 244 -0.19 -4.96 -17.97
C PRO A 244 1.13 -5.33 -17.31
N MET A 245 1.04 -5.77 -16.05
CA MET A 245 2.18 -6.26 -15.28
C MET A 245 2.31 -7.77 -15.45
N CYS A 246 3.53 -8.25 -15.70
CA CYS A 246 3.79 -9.68 -15.75
C CYS A 246 3.52 -10.30 -14.37
N ALA A 247 2.63 -11.29 -14.30
CA ALA A 247 2.29 -11.97 -13.06
C ALA A 247 3.45 -12.78 -12.44
N ASP A 248 4.52 -13.01 -13.20
CA ASP A 248 5.73 -13.72 -12.74
C ASP A 248 6.82 -12.74 -12.28
N CYS A 249 7.34 -11.91 -13.21
CA CYS A 249 8.46 -11.02 -12.91
C CYS A 249 8.06 -9.63 -12.40
N GLY A 250 6.78 -9.26 -12.46
CA GLY A 250 6.29 -7.94 -12.04
C GLY A 250 6.61 -6.79 -13.02
N GLU A 251 7.22 -7.06 -14.16
CA GLU A 251 7.63 -6.04 -15.15
C GLU A 251 6.50 -5.68 -16.14
N PRO A 252 6.42 -4.43 -16.61
CA PRO A 252 5.41 -4.02 -17.58
C PRO A 252 5.72 -4.60 -18.95
N PHE A 253 4.69 -4.99 -19.70
CA PHE A 253 4.88 -5.56 -21.03
C PHE A 253 3.73 -5.22 -21.97
N SER A 254 3.97 -5.37 -23.28
CA SER A 254 2.95 -5.19 -24.32
C SER A 254 2.33 -6.53 -24.72
N GLY A 255 1.01 -6.53 -24.88
CA GLY A 255 0.21 -7.68 -25.33
C GLY A 255 -0.75 -8.21 -24.25
N ALA A 256 -1.96 -8.60 -24.65
CA ALA A 256 -3.05 -9.01 -23.75
C ALA A 256 -3.39 -10.51 -23.81
N ALA A 257 -2.60 -11.32 -24.52
CA ALA A 257 -2.92 -12.73 -24.75
C ALA A 257 -2.66 -13.63 -23.52
N SER A 258 -1.96 -13.13 -22.51
CA SER A 258 -1.65 -13.85 -21.27
C SER A 258 -1.26 -12.90 -20.14
N ASP A 259 -1.39 -13.35 -18.89
CA ASP A 259 -0.91 -12.63 -17.70
C ASP A 259 0.64 -12.64 -17.55
N LEU A 260 1.36 -13.24 -18.50
CA LEU A 260 2.81 -13.34 -18.51
C LEU A 260 3.41 -12.55 -19.67
N CYS A 261 4.53 -11.86 -19.41
CA CYS A 261 5.31 -11.25 -20.47
C CYS A 261 5.93 -12.32 -21.39
N PRO A 262 6.31 -11.98 -22.64
CA PRO A 262 6.86 -12.95 -23.59
C PRO A 262 8.09 -13.72 -23.07
N ALA A 263 8.91 -13.08 -22.23
CA ALA A 263 10.09 -13.72 -21.62
C ALA A 263 9.68 -14.79 -20.59
N CYS A 264 8.83 -14.43 -19.63
CA CYS A 264 8.31 -15.36 -18.62
C CYS A 264 7.46 -16.46 -19.25
N PHE A 265 6.64 -16.14 -20.24
CA PHE A 265 5.83 -17.14 -20.95
C PHE A 265 6.69 -18.21 -21.63
N ARG A 266 7.80 -17.82 -22.28
CA ARG A 266 8.76 -18.78 -22.86
C ARG A 266 9.41 -19.66 -21.80
N LYS A 267 9.82 -19.08 -20.67
CA LYS A 267 10.40 -19.81 -19.53
C LYS A 267 9.44 -20.87 -19.00
N VAL A 268 8.16 -20.51 -18.81
CA VAL A 268 7.12 -21.44 -18.34
C VAL A 268 6.90 -22.58 -19.33
N LYS A 269 6.81 -22.29 -20.64
CA LYS A 269 6.65 -23.34 -21.66
C LYS A 269 7.82 -24.34 -21.67
N LEU A 270 9.05 -23.86 -21.50
CA LEU A 270 10.23 -24.74 -21.44
C LEU A 270 10.19 -25.68 -20.22
N GLN A 271 9.80 -25.17 -19.05
CA GLN A 271 9.68 -25.96 -17.83
C GLN A 271 8.56 -27.02 -17.91
N GLN A 272 7.40 -26.65 -18.48
CA GLN A 272 6.29 -27.59 -18.69
C GLN A 272 6.64 -28.68 -19.74
N GLY A 273 7.40 -28.32 -20.78
CA GLY A 273 7.92 -29.29 -21.76
C GLY A 273 8.92 -30.27 -21.16
N MET A 274 9.80 -29.82 -20.26
CA MET A 274 10.71 -30.71 -19.51
C MET A 274 9.97 -31.61 -18.53
N ALA A 275 8.95 -31.10 -17.83
CA ALA A 275 8.13 -31.91 -16.92
C ALA A 275 7.34 -33.02 -17.64
N ALA A 276 6.98 -32.82 -18.91
CA ALA A 276 6.33 -33.84 -19.75
C ALA A 276 7.28 -34.97 -20.17
N LEU A 277 8.59 -34.70 -20.29
CA LEU A 277 9.62 -35.69 -20.66
C LEU A 277 10.06 -36.58 -19.47
N PHE A 278 9.79 -36.16 -18.23
CA PHE A 278 10.14 -36.89 -17.01
C PHE A 278 8.95 -37.56 -16.33
N ARG A 279 7.80 -37.68 -17.00
CA ARG A 279 6.71 -38.53 -16.49
C ARG A 279 7.16 -40.00 -16.58
N PRO A 280 7.27 -40.74 -15.46
CA PRO A 280 7.54 -42.17 -15.54
C PRO A 280 6.37 -42.83 -16.28
N SER A 281 6.68 -43.55 -17.35
CA SER A 281 5.75 -44.47 -17.99
C SER A 281 5.28 -45.45 -16.92
N ALA A 282 3.97 -45.48 -16.65
CA ALA A 282 3.35 -46.52 -15.85
C ALA A 282 3.41 -47.87 -16.56
#